data_AF-A0A6J4PZG6-F1
#
_entry.id   AF-A0A6J4PZG6-F1
#
_cell.length_a   1.000
_cell.length_b   1.000
_cell.length_c   1.000
_cell.angle_alpha   90.00
_cell.angle_beta   90.00
_cell.angle_gamma   90.00
#
_symmetry.space_group_name_H-M   'P 1'
#
loop_
_entity.id
_entity.type
_entity.pdbx_description
1 polymer ?
#
loop_
_entity_poly.entity_id
_entity_poly.type
_entity_poly.pdbx_seq_one_letter_code
_entity_poly.pdbx_strand_id
1 'polypeptide(L)'
;MVEQSWVARVGVANAEWLATESRTARLAREYRPVDEGDGRIRYGPRALGAARELGEEEDGYLTDDGDGLRVWIGDEAWELELEER
;
A
#
# COMPACT_ATOMS: atom_id res chain seq x y z
N MET A 1 1.76 -15.70 16.38
CA MET A 1 0.89 -15.12 15.34
C MET A 1 1.86 -14.48 14.37
N VAL A 2 1.88 -14.96 13.12
CA VAL A 2 2.74 -14.39 12.06
C VAL A 2 2.11 -13.06 11.65
N GLU A 3 2.89 -11.99 11.64
CA GLU A 3 2.41 -10.67 11.22
C GLU A 3 2.54 -10.59 9.69
N GLN A 4 1.42 -10.72 8.99
CA GLN A 4 1.36 -10.61 7.53
C GLN A 4 1.48 -9.14 7.13
N SER A 5 2.43 -8.83 6.25
CA SER A 5 2.63 -7.50 5.68
C SER A 5 2.74 -7.61 4.16
N TRP A 6 2.28 -6.59 3.44
CA TRP A 6 2.42 -6.52 1.99
C TRP A 6 3.34 -5.37 1.63
N VAL A 7 4.39 -5.65 0.86
CA VAL A 7 5.45 -4.68 0.54
C VAL A 7 5.54 -4.50 -0.96
N ALA A 8 5.53 -3.25 -1.43
CA ALA A 8 5.73 -2.92 -2.84
C ALA A 8 6.90 -1.95 -3.02
N ARG A 9 7.65 -2.10 -4.12
CA ARG A 9 8.72 -1.18 -4.51
C ARG A 9 8.20 -0.14 -5.52
N VAL A 10 7.59 0.92 -5.00
CA VAL A 10 6.96 2.00 -5.78
C VAL A 10 7.91 3.14 -6.15
N GLY A 11 9.10 3.18 -5.54
CA GLY A 11 10.06 4.29 -5.68
C GLY A 11 9.93 5.32 -4.54
N VAL A 12 11.00 6.08 -4.28
CA VAL A 12 11.11 6.94 -3.08
C VAL A 12 10.01 8.00 -3.02
N ALA A 13 9.76 8.70 -4.14
CA ALA A 13 8.74 9.75 -4.19
C ALA A 13 7.32 9.19 -3.96
N ASN A 14 7.01 8.05 -4.56
CA ASN A 14 5.71 7.40 -4.44
C ASN A 14 5.50 6.81 -3.04
N ALA A 15 6.53 6.22 -2.44
CA ALA A 15 6.46 5.65 -1.10
C ALA A 15 6.25 6.77 -0.06
N GLU A 16 6.97 7.88 -0.18
CA GLU A 16 6.77 9.07 0.65
C GLU A 16 5.33 9.60 0.50
N TRP A 17 4.88 9.82 -0.74
CA TRP A 17 3.54 10.32 -1.02
C TRP A 17 2.44 9.39 -0.46
N LEU A 18 2.58 8.07 -0.64
CA LEU A 18 1.66 7.07 -0.08
C LEU A 18 1.60 7.12 1.45
N ALA A 19 2.73 7.34 2.09
CA ALA A 19 2.84 7.36 3.55
C ALA A 19 2.42 8.68 4.20
N THR A 20 2.41 9.80 3.46
CA THR A 20 2.16 11.13 4.03
C THR A 20 0.98 11.89 3.41
N GLU A 21 0.75 11.77 2.11
CA GLU A 21 -0.18 12.64 1.36
C GLU A 21 -1.45 11.91 0.88
N SER A 22 -1.42 10.58 0.72
CA SER A 22 -2.58 9.79 0.32
C SER A 22 -3.70 9.81 1.37
N ARG A 23 -4.95 9.52 0.96
CA ARG A 23 -6.08 9.45 1.90
C ARG A 23 -5.88 8.43 3.01
N THR A 24 -5.27 7.29 2.70
CA THR A 24 -4.92 6.25 3.68
C THR A 24 -3.88 6.74 4.69
N ALA A 25 -2.98 7.66 4.31
CA ALA A 25 -2.06 8.32 5.25
C ALA A 25 -2.77 9.18 6.30
N ARG A 26 -3.97 9.70 5.97
CA ARG A 26 -4.81 10.49 6.89
C ARG A 26 -5.61 9.64 7.88
N LEU A 27 -5.63 8.32 7.72
CA LEU A 27 -6.29 7.41 8.65
C LEU A 27 -5.50 7.24 9.96
N ALA A 28 -6.11 6.55 10.92
CA ALA A 28 -5.40 6.11 12.12
C ALA A 28 -4.18 5.24 11.77
N ARG A 29 -3.17 5.23 12.65
CA ARG A 29 -1.86 4.60 12.40
C ARG A 29 -1.92 3.14 11.96
N GLU A 30 -2.95 2.43 12.38
CA GLU A 30 -3.17 1.01 12.09
C GLU A 30 -3.64 0.76 10.65
N TYR A 31 -4.14 1.80 9.98
CA TYR A 31 -4.75 1.76 8.66
C TYR A 31 -3.94 2.52 7.60
N ARG A 32 -2.83 3.16 7.99
CA ARG A 32 -1.95 3.86 7.05
C ARG A 32 -0.84 2.95 6.55
N PRO A 33 -0.41 3.12 5.29
CA PRO A 33 0.81 2.52 4.82
C PRO A 33 2.04 3.16 5.50
N VAL A 34 3.15 2.43 5.50
CA VAL A 34 4.41 2.84 6.12
C VAL A 34 5.51 2.83 5.06
N ASP A 35 6.17 3.96 4.87
CA ASP A 35 7.41 4.01 4.11
C ASP A 35 8.52 3.31 4.91
N GLU A 36 9.07 2.23 4.37
CA GLU A 36 10.21 1.50 4.94
C GLU A 36 11.54 2.02 4.38
N GLY A 37 11.50 3.04 3.50
CA GLY A 37 12.66 3.59 2.80
C GLY A 37 13.05 2.78 1.57
N ASP A 38 14.06 3.26 0.83
CA ASP A 38 14.52 2.67 -0.45
C ASP A 38 13.40 2.55 -1.51
N GLY A 39 12.36 3.38 -1.40
CA GLY A 39 11.18 3.35 -2.26
C GLY A 39 10.27 2.16 -2.03
N ARG A 40 10.26 1.61 -0.80
CA ARG A 40 9.40 0.50 -0.39
C ARG A 40 8.29 1.01 0.50
N ILE A 41 7.06 0.63 0.16
CA ILE A 41 5.87 0.91 0.95
C ILE A 41 5.33 -0.39 1.54
N ARG A 42 4.97 -0.37 2.83
CA ARG A 42 4.40 -1.51 3.55
C ARG A 42 2.96 -1.25 3.98
N TYR A 43 2.12 -2.24 3.74
CA TYR A 43 0.74 -2.31 4.20
C TYR A 43 0.59 -3.44 5.22
N GLY A 44 0.06 -3.13 6.39
CA GLY A 44 -0.47 -4.16 7.29
C GLY A 44 -1.86 -4.62 6.83
N PRO A 45 -2.45 -5.66 7.44
CA PRO A 45 -3.72 -6.23 7.01
C PRO A 45 -4.88 -5.22 7.07
N ARG A 46 -4.88 -4.35 8.09
CA ARG A 46 -5.88 -3.28 8.23
C ARG A 46 -5.66 -2.15 7.23
N ALA A 47 -4.41 -1.75 7.00
CA ALA A 47 -4.06 -0.75 6.00
C ALA A 47 -4.41 -1.21 4.59
N LEU A 48 -4.21 -2.50 4.31
CA LEU A 48 -4.59 -3.13 3.05
C LEU A 48 -6.11 -3.08 2.82
N GLY A 49 -6.90 -3.43 3.84
CA GLY A 49 -8.35 -3.34 3.78
C GLY A 49 -8.82 -1.91 3.52
N ALA A 50 -8.30 -0.94 4.28
CA ALA A 50 -8.63 0.46 4.09
C ALA A 50 -8.23 1.00 2.71
N ALA A 51 -7.07 0.61 2.18
CA ALA A 51 -6.63 1.00 0.85
C ALA A 51 -7.46 0.37 -0.28
N ARG A 52 -8.01 -0.84 -0.08
CA ARG A 52 -8.98 -1.44 -1.01
C ARG A 52 -10.30 -0.69 -1.00
N GLU A 53 -10.83 -0.36 0.18
CA GLU A 53 -12.11 0.34 0.29
C GLU A 53 -12.06 1.80 -0.19
N LEU A 54 -10.95 2.50 0.04
CA LEU A 54 -10.79 3.91 -0.36
C LEU A 54 -10.26 4.08 -1.78
N GLY A 55 -9.72 3.01 -2.37
CA GLY A 55 -9.03 3.06 -3.65
C GLY A 55 -9.96 3.09 -4.87
N GLU A 56 -11.22 2.70 -4.75
CA GLU A 56 -12.13 2.67 -5.91
C GLU A 56 -12.42 4.08 -6.50
N GLU A 57 -12.00 5.15 -5.84
CA GLU A 57 -12.27 6.53 -6.26
C GLU A 57 -11.02 7.36 -6.62
N GLU A 58 -9.76 6.93 -6.32
CA GLU A 58 -8.53 7.76 -6.49
C GLU A 58 -7.21 6.96 -6.67
N ASP A 59 -6.12 7.66 -7.02
CA ASP A 59 -4.72 7.20 -6.97
C ASP A 59 -4.32 6.57 -5.62
N GLY A 60 -3.63 5.43 -5.65
CA GLY A 60 -3.19 4.66 -4.48
C GLY A 60 -3.99 3.39 -4.20
N TYR A 61 -4.80 2.92 -5.16
CA TYR A 61 -5.75 1.83 -4.99
C TYR A 61 -5.15 0.44 -5.14
N LEU A 62 -5.78 -0.55 -4.51
CA LEU A 62 -5.30 -1.92 -4.51
C LEU A 62 -6.20 -2.84 -5.35
N THR A 63 -5.60 -3.59 -6.27
CA THR A 63 -6.31 -4.64 -7.02
C THR A 63 -5.74 -6.01 -6.70
N ASP A 64 -6.62 -7.00 -6.68
CA ASP A 64 -6.33 -8.42 -6.53
C ASP A 64 -7.03 -9.13 -7.70
N ASP A 65 -6.33 -9.28 -8.82
CA ASP A 65 -6.88 -9.86 -10.06
C ASP A 65 -6.62 -11.39 -10.15
N GLY A 66 -6.40 -12.04 -9.01
CA GLY A 66 -6.04 -13.47 -8.96
C GLY A 66 -4.61 -13.81 -9.41
N ASP A 67 -3.90 -12.87 -10.03
CA ASP A 67 -2.48 -12.96 -10.41
C ASP A 67 -1.54 -12.41 -9.32
N GLY A 68 -2.09 -11.68 -8.34
CA GLY A 68 -1.33 -11.06 -7.26
C GLY A 68 -1.93 -9.74 -6.82
N LEU A 69 -1.48 -9.24 -5.68
CA LEU A 69 -1.90 -7.97 -5.13
C LEU A 69 -1.06 -6.84 -5.71
N ARG A 70 -1.68 -5.75 -6.17
CA ARG A 70 -0.97 -4.61 -6.77
C ARG A 70 -1.49 -3.29 -6.23
N VAL A 71 -0.59 -2.32 -6.05
CA VAL A 71 -0.92 -0.92 -5.75
C VAL A 71 -0.81 -0.10 -7.02
N TRP A 72 -1.84 0.70 -7.29
CA TRP A 72 -1.92 1.60 -8.44
C TRP A 72 -1.69 3.02 -7.98
N ILE A 73 -0.81 3.76 -8.64
CA ILE A 73 -0.56 5.19 -8.43
C ILE A 73 -0.59 5.82 -9.82
N GLY A 74 -1.56 6.68 -10.05
CA GLY A 74 -1.91 7.17 -11.37
C GLY A 74 -2.36 6.04 -12.29
N ASP A 75 -1.63 5.89 -13.40
CA ASP A 75 -1.84 4.85 -14.40
C ASP A 75 -0.88 3.66 -14.21
N GLU A 76 0.05 3.77 -13.27
CA GLU A 76 1.10 2.77 -13.03
C GLU A 76 0.71 1.82 -11.88
N ALA A 77 1.11 0.56 -12.00
CA ALA A 77 0.85 -0.48 -11.01
C ALA A 77 2.15 -1.12 -10.52
N TRP A 78 2.24 -1.36 -9.22
CA TRP A 78 3.36 -2.05 -8.56
C TRP A 78 2.87 -3.26 -7.79
N GLU A 79 3.59 -4.37 -7.93
CA GLU A 79 3.27 -5.61 -7.24
C GLU A 79 3.59 -5.53 -5.74
N LEU A 80 2.68 -6.08 -4.94
CA LEU A 80 2.80 -6.23 -3.50
C LEU A 80 3.16 -7.67 -3.16
N GLU A 81 4.35 -7.82 -2.59
CA GLU A 81 4.85 -9.09 -2.10
C GLU A 81 4.38 -9.31 -0.66
N LEU A 82 3.81 -10.49 -0.38
CA LEU A 82 3.46 -10.89 0.99
C LEU A 82 4.75 -11.23 1.75
N GLU A 83 5.07 -10.43 2.75
CA GLU A 83 6.10 -10.70 3.74
C GLU A 83 5.47 -11.20 5.05
N GLU A 84 5.84 -12.42 5.45
CA GLU A 84 5.46 -13.04 6.71
C GLU A 84 6.59 -12.87 7.73
N ARG A 85 6.36 -12.09 8.80
CA ARG A 85 7.34 -11.91 9.90
C ARG A 85 6.87 -12.47 11.24
#